data_AF-A0A7J5DYU7-F1
#
_entry.id   AF-A0A7J5DYU7-F1
#
_cell.length_a   1.000
_cell.length_b   1.000
_cell.length_c   1.000
_cell.angle_alpha   90.00
_cell.angle_beta   90.00
_cell.angle_gamma   90.00
#
_symmetry.space_group_name_H-M   'P 1'
#
loop_
_entity.id
_entity.type
_entity.pdbx_description
1 polymer ?
#
loop_
_entity_poly.entity_id
_entity_poly.type
_entity_poly.pdbx_seq_one_letter_code
_entity_poly.pdbx_strand_id
1 'polypeptide(L)'
;MTKLNSEARRILAATGITVRDWIAYGGWLKECTDDAGNRRWVPETKWRGDECGCSDDRCIGFHHDEGEECGCLQAIIANRAKDREAYYIWHAYRTAVEANDGRGDRDAYDAVWSRAEIWVRRHYPCALTFSLDAVVKGERGISATCAPFPDGSIPSYVGATPEGDGYRQQLWTEGTDLNGHISHERARTMYRQGEENGRAN
;
A
#
# COMPACT_ATOMS: atom_id res chain seq x y z
N MET A 1 -8.59 5.30 -28.74
CA MET A 1 -9.02 5.84 -27.44
C MET A 1 -9.42 4.66 -26.58
N THR A 2 -8.50 4.01 -25.87
CA THR A 2 -8.86 2.98 -24.89
C THR A 2 -9.26 3.70 -23.60
N LYS A 3 -10.57 3.80 -23.41
CA LYS A 3 -11.22 4.43 -22.26
C LYS A 3 -11.55 3.29 -21.29
N LEU A 4 -11.51 3.57 -19.98
CA LEU A 4 -12.22 2.74 -18.99
C LEU A 4 -13.62 2.42 -19.53
N ASN A 5 -13.96 1.13 -19.58
CA ASN A 5 -15.25 0.67 -20.08
C ASN A 5 -16.38 1.10 -19.12
N SER A 6 -17.63 0.93 -19.53
CA SER A 6 -18.80 1.37 -18.75
C SER A 6 -18.91 0.66 -17.41
N GLU A 7 -18.45 -0.60 -17.32
CA GLU A 7 -18.47 -1.39 -16.10
C GLU A 7 -17.43 -0.88 -15.09
N ALA A 8 -16.18 -0.70 -15.52
CA ALA A 8 -15.11 -0.16 -14.69
C ALA A 8 -15.50 1.21 -14.11
N ARG A 9 -16.11 2.08 -14.93
CA ARG A 9 -16.64 3.37 -14.45
C ARG A 9 -17.73 3.21 -13.38
N ARG A 10 -18.61 2.23 -13.54
CA ARG A 10 -19.69 1.95 -12.58
C ARG A 10 -19.13 1.47 -11.25
N ILE A 11 -18.15 0.56 -11.29
CA ILE A 11 -17.47 0.04 -10.09
C ILE A 11 -16.74 1.16 -9.35
N LEU A 12 -15.97 1.99 -10.07
CA LEU A 12 -15.29 3.15 -9.49
C LEU A 12 -16.29 4.13 -8.86
N ALA A 13 -17.37 4.45 -9.57
CA ALA A 13 -18.41 5.35 -9.05
C ALA A 13 -19.11 4.79 -7.79
N ALA A 14 -19.40 3.49 -7.76
CA ALA A 14 -20.01 2.81 -6.61
C ALA A 14 -19.13 2.85 -5.34
N THR A 15 -17.83 3.05 -5.50
CA THR A 15 -16.85 3.14 -4.41
C THR A 15 -16.47 4.59 -4.09
N GLY A 16 -17.11 5.57 -4.75
CA GLY A 16 -16.82 6.99 -4.58
C GLY A 16 -15.47 7.41 -5.19
N ILE A 17 -14.86 6.58 -6.03
CA ILE A 17 -13.57 6.85 -6.68
C ILE A 17 -13.84 7.52 -8.02
N THR A 18 -13.28 8.71 -8.25
CA THR A 18 -13.39 9.36 -9.56
C THR A 18 -12.39 8.76 -10.56
N VAL A 19 -12.66 8.89 -11.85
CA VAL A 19 -11.68 8.51 -12.90
C VAL A 19 -10.36 9.26 -12.73
N ARG A 20 -10.41 10.51 -12.24
CA ARG A 20 -9.20 11.31 -11.98
C ARG A 20 -8.37 10.72 -10.84
N ASP A 21 -9.02 10.27 -9.77
CA ASP A 21 -8.35 9.57 -8.67
C ASP A 21 -7.74 8.25 -9.16
N TRP A 22 -8.43 7.56 -10.06
CA TRP A 22 -7.94 6.30 -10.63
C TRP A 22 -6.75 6.50 -11.57
N ILE A 23 -6.74 7.57 -12.36
CA ILE A 23 -5.56 7.97 -13.15
C ILE A 23 -4.38 8.27 -12.24
N ALA A 24 -4.61 9.02 -11.15
CA ALA A 24 -3.59 9.28 -10.15
C ALA A 24 -3.03 7.98 -9.61
N TYR A 25 -3.91 7.05 -9.20
CA TYR A 25 -3.56 5.72 -8.70
C TYR A 25 -2.65 4.93 -9.66
N GLY A 26 -2.90 4.99 -10.96
CA GLY A 26 -2.04 4.33 -11.94
C GLY A 26 -0.64 4.93 -12.09
N GLY A 27 -0.28 5.95 -11.29
CA GLY A 27 1.00 6.64 -11.40
C GLY A 27 1.07 7.60 -12.59
N TRP A 28 -0.05 7.82 -13.27
CA TRP A 28 -0.15 8.66 -14.46
C TRP A 28 -0.27 10.14 -14.05
N LEU A 29 0.84 10.67 -13.54
CA LEU A 29 0.98 12.03 -13.06
C LEU A 29 1.84 12.85 -14.03
N LYS A 30 1.49 14.12 -14.20
CA LYS A 30 2.33 15.11 -14.87
C LYS A 30 2.85 16.12 -13.87
N GLU A 31 4.09 16.52 -14.04
CA GLU A 31 4.68 17.62 -13.30
C GLU A 31 4.15 18.95 -13.83
N CYS A 32 3.87 19.89 -12.93
CA CYS A 32 3.51 21.27 -13.21
C CYS A 32 4.09 22.18 -12.14
N THR A 33 4.20 23.47 -12.44
CA THR A 33 4.57 24.51 -11.47
C THR A 33 3.32 25.31 -11.10
N ASP A 34 3.07 25.52 -9.81
CA ASP A 34 1.97 26.38 -9.35
C ASP A 34 2.31 27.87 -9.48
N ASP A 35 1.33 28.74 -9.23
CA ASP A 35 1.49 30.20 -9.34
C ASP A 35 2.55 30.78 -8.38
N ALA A 36 2.92 30.03 -7.34
CA ALA A 36 3.96 30.39 -6.38
C ALA A 36 5.35 29.83 -6.76
N GLY A 37 5.48 29.16 -7.91
CA GLY A 37 6.75 28.61 -8.38
C GLY A 37 7.08 27.22 -7.82
N ASN A 38 6.17 26.58 -7.08
CA ASN A 38 6.42 25.27 -6.49
C ASN A 38 6.11 24.14 -7.49
N ARG A 39 6.99 23.14 -7.53
CA ARG A 39 6.78 21.92 -8.32
C ARG A 39 5.65 21.10 -7.70
N ARG A 40 4.71 20.66 -8.52
CA ARG A 40 3.55 19.85 -8.13
C ARG A 40 3.32 18.74 -9.15
N TRP A 41 2.93 17.58 -8.68
CA TRP A 41 2.42 16.50 -9.53
C TRP A 41 0.90 16.55 -9.54
N VAL A 42 0.31 16.54 -10.74
CA VAL A 42 -1.15 16.49 -10.92
C VAL A 42 -1.52 15.30 -11.79
N PRO A 43 -2.69 14.67 -11.56
CA PRO A 43 -3.15 13.59 -12.41
C PRO A 43 -3.25 14.05 -13.86
N GLU A 44 -2.82 13.17 -14.77
CA GLU A 44 -3.07 13.35 -16.19
C GLU A 44 -4.57 13.39 -16.49
N THR A 45 -4.91 13.81 -17.70
CA THR A 45 -6.31 13.84 -18.17
C THR A 45 -6.73 12.55 -18.85
N LYS A 46 -5.78 11.64 -19.13
CA LYS A 46 -6.02 10.40 -19.88
C LYS A 46 -5.62 9.20 -19.03
N TRP A 47 -6.51 8.20 -19.03
CA TRP A 47 -6.19 6.87 -18.57
C TRP A 47 -5.30 6.17 -19.59
N ARG A 48 -4.27 5.47 -19.11
CA ARG A 48 -3.32 4.72 -19.94
C ARG A 48 -3.33 3.21 -19.68
N GLY A 49 -3.92 2.78 -18.57
CA GLY A 49 -4.11 1.35 -18.28
C GLY A 49 -5.20 0.72 -19.14
N ASP A 50 -5.56 -0.51 -18.80
CA ASP A 50 -6.53 -1.31 -19.55
C ASP A 50 -7.98 -0.82 -19.35
N GLU A 51 -8.87 -1.15 -20.28
CA GLU A 51 -10.29 -0.78 -20.27
C GLU A 51 -11.04 -1.38 -19.08
N CYS A 52 -10.57 -2.52 -18.57
CA CYS A 52 -11.09 -3.16 -17.35
C CYS A 52 -10.78 -2.36 -16.07
N GLY A 53 -9.90 -1.36 -16.14
CA GLY A 53 -9.48 -0.55 -14.99
C GLY A 53 -8.18 -1.00 -14.33
N CYS A 54 -7.47 -1.99 -14.88
CA CYS A 54 -6.12 -2.34 -14.46
C CYS A 54 -5.13 -1.21 -14.78
N SER A 55 -4.34 -0.74 -13.80
CA SER A 55 -3.35 0.32 -13.99
C SER A 55 -2.12 -0.12 -14.79
N ASP A 56 -1.89 -1.43 -14.95
CA ASP A 56 -0.84 -1.95 -15.82
C ASP A 56 -1.26 -1.79 -17.28
N ASP A 57 -0.55 -0.94 -18.03
CA ASP A 57 -0.81 -0.67 -19.45
C ASP A 57 -0.36 -1.81 -20.37
N ARG A 58 0.31 -2.83 -19.82
CA ARG A 58 0.61 -4.10 -20.48
C ARG A 58 -0.53 -5.11 -20.32
N CYS A 59 -1.53 -4.82 -19.48
CA CYS A 59 -2.71 -5.65 -19.34
C CYS A 59 -3.52 -5.57 -20.63
N ILE A 60 -3.72 -6.74 -21.24
CA ILE A 60 -4.41 -6.94 -22.52
C ILE A 60 -5.58 -7.94 -22.36
N GLY A 61 -6.15 -8.01 -21.14
CA GLY A 61 -7.24 -8.92 -20.80
C GLY A 61 -6.86 -10.37 -20.43
N PHE A 62 -5.58 -10.76 -20.37
CA PHE A 62 -5.15 -12.16 -20.13
C PHE A 62 -4.66 -12.49 -18.71
N HIS A 63 -5.05 -11.77 -17.66
CA HIS A 63 -4.76 -12.19 -16.27
C HIS A 63 -5.78 -13.19 -15.72
N HIS A 64 -6.88 -13.40 -16.45
CA HIS A 64 -7.93 -14.36 -16.21
C HIS A 64 -8.27 -15.02 -17.55
N ASP A 65 -8.95 -16.16 -17.53
CA ASP A 65 -9.31 -16.86 -18.76
C ASP A 65 -10.34 -16.05 -19.59
N GLU A 66 -10.39 -16.31 -20.91
CA GLU A 66 -11.25 -15.60 -21.88
C GLU A 66 -12.75 -15.66 -21.52
N GLY A 67 -13.17 -16.65 -20.72
CA GLY A 67 -14.54 -16.80 -20.22
C GLY A 67 -14.79 -16.30 -18.81
N GLU A 68 -13.78 -15.79 -18.10
CA GLU A 68 -13.89 -15.30 -16.73
C GLU A 68 -14.12 -13.78 -16.68
N GLU A 69 -14.87 -13.33 -15.68
CA GLU A 69 -15.01 -11.91 -15.41
C GLU A 69 -13.69 -11.32 -14.89
N CYS A 70 -13.31 -10.14 -15.38
CA CYS A 70 -12.12 -9.45 -14.93
C CYS A 70 -12.28 -8.93 -13.48
N GLY A 71 -11.81 -9.70 -12.49
CA GLY A 71 -11.85 -9.32 -11.07
C GLY A 71 -10.75 -8.36 -10.61
N CYS A 72 -9.84 -7.95 -11.51
CA CYS A 72 -8.66 -7.16 -11.16
C CYS A 72 -9.04 -5.81 -10.55
N LEU A 73 -10.01 -5.09 -11.11
CA LEU A 73 -10.38 -3.77 -10.62
C LEU A 73 -10.86 -3.82 -9.17
N GLN A 74 -11.74 -4.76 -8.84
CA GLN A 74 -12.27 -4.92 -7.49
C GLN A 74 -11.16 -5.30 -6.50
N ALA A 75 -10.26 -6.19 -6.89
CA ALA A 75 -9.12 -6.58 -6.06
C ALA A 75 -8.19 -5.38 -5.77
N ILE A 76 -7.88 -4.59 -6.80
CA ILE A 76 -7.05 -3.38 -6.66
C ILE A 76 -7.73 -2.35 -5.76
N ILE A 77 -9.04 -2.12 -5.93
CA ILE A 77 -9.82 -1.22 -5.08
C ILE A 77 -9.80 -1.69 -3.61
N ALA A 78 -10.00 -2.98 -3.36
CA ALA A 78 -9.97 -3.55 -2.03
C ALA A 78 -8.59 -3.38 -1.38
N ASN A 79 -7.52 -3.63 -2.13
CA ASN A 79 -6.16 -3.42 -1.65
C ASN A 79 -5.89 -1.94 -1.33
N ARG A 80 -6.39 -1.02 -2.15
CA ARG A 80 -6.30 0.42 -1.89
C ARG A 80 -7.06 0.84 -0.63
N ALA A 81 -8.26 0.31 -0.42
CA ALA A 81 -9.03 0.60 0.79
C ALA A 81 -8.27 0.14 2.04
N LYS A 82 -7.65 -1.04 1.97
CA LYS A 82 -6.75 -1.57 3.00
C LYS A 82 -5.56 -0.63 3.26
N ASP A 83 -4.84 -0.21 2.21
CA ASP A 83 -3.66 0.67 2.32
C ASP A 83 -3.99 2.06 2.86
N ARG A 84 -5.12 2.62 2.44
CA ARG A 84 -5.61 3.92 2.94
C ARG A 84 -5.95 3.88 4.43
N GLU A 85 -6.55 2.79 4.88
CA GLU A 85 -6.83 2.62 6.31
C GLU A 85 -5.54 2.47 7.13
N ALA A 86 -4.57 1.73 6.61
CA ALA A 86 -3.24 1.61 7.21
C ALA A 86 -2.52 2.97 7.31
N TYR A 87 -2.58 3.78 6.25
CA TYR A 87 -2.05 5.16 6.25
C TYR A 87 -2.60 5.97 7.42
N TYR A 88 -3.93 5.98 7.62
CA TYR A 88 -4.54 6.74 8.71
C TYR A 88 -4.22 6.18 10.09
N ILE A 89 -4.17 4.84 10.24
CA ILE A 89 -3.78 4.20 11.51
C ILE A 89 -2.34 4.60 11.86
N TRP A 90 -1.41 4.45 10.93
CA TRP A 90 0.00 4.73 11.19
C TRP A 90 0.26 6.22 11.43
N HIS A 91 -0.38 7.11 10.66
CA HIS A 91 -0.24 8.55 10.89
C HIS A 91 -0.79 8.97 12.26
N ALA A 92 -1.94 8.42 12.67
CA ALA A 92 -2.48 8.67 14.00
C ALA A 92 -1.55 8.15 15.11
N TYR A 93 -0.93 6.99 14.90
CA TYR A 93 0.08 6.43 15.80
C TYR A 93 1.28 7.36 15.96
N ARG A 94 1.81 7.86 14.84
CA ARG A 94 2.93 8.81 14.86
C ARG A 94 2.58 10.09 15.61
N THR A 95 1.41 10.66 15.33
CA THR A 95 0.92 11.83 16.07
C THR A 95 0.80 11.54 17.57
N ALA A 96 0.25 10.39 17.95
CA ALA A 96 0.13 9.99 19.35
C ALA A 96 1.50 9.79 20.04
N VAL A 97 2.50 9.24 19.34
CA VAL A 97 3.86 9.02 19.85
C VAL A 97 4.68 10.32 19.90
N GLU A 98 4.58 11.18 18.89
CA GLU A 98 5.29 12.47 18.86
C GLU A 98 4.72 13.44 19.91
N ALA A 99 3.41 13.39 20.17
CA ALA A 99 2.80 14.05 21.32
C ALA A 99 3.19 13.41 22.68
N ASN A 100 3.95 12.31 22.67
CA ASN A 100 4.36 11.53 23.84
C ASN A 100 5.83 11.73 24.22
N ASP A 101 6.37 12.94 24.04
CA ASP A 101 7.71 13.39 24.43
C ASP A 101 7.96 13.43 25.97
N GLY A 102 7.23 12.61 26.74
CA GLY A 102 7.41 12.41 28.18
C GLY A 102 6.18 12.70 29.04
N ARG A 103 5.05 13.14 28.45
CA ARG A 103 3.78 13.40 29.17
C ARG A 103 2.51 13.05 28.38
N GLY A 104 2.61 12.20 27.35
CA GLY A 104 1.60 12.13 26.31
C GLY A 104 0.31 11.40 26.65
N ASP A 105 -0.64 11.63 25.75
CA ASP A 105 -2.00 11.09 25.74
C ASP A 105 -1.98 9.56 25.53
N ARG A 106 -1.94 8.83 26.65
CA ARG A 106 -2.00 7.37 26.67
C ARG A 106 -3.28 6.85 26.03
N ASP A 107 -4.40 7.55 26.20
CA ASP A 107 -5.70 7.12 25.68
C ASP A 107 -5.69 7.18 24.15
N ALA A 108 -5.08 8.21 23.55
CA ALA A 108 -4.90 8.30 22.10
C ALA A 108 -4.01 7.17 21.56
N TYR A 109 -2.92 6.83 22.26
CA TYR A 109 -2.07 5.70 21.90
C TYR A 109 -2.85 4.37 21.94
N ASP A 110 -3.55 4.08 23.05
CA ASP A 110 -4.29 2.84 23.24
C ASP A 110 -5.45 2.70 22.22
N ALA A 111 -6.12 3.81 21.90
CA ALA A 111 -7.16 3.85 20.87
C ALA A 111 -6.61 3.54 19.47
N VAL A 112 -5.45 4.09 19.10
CA VAL A 112 -4.83 3.78 17.81
C VAL A 112 -4.31 2.35 17.78
N TRP A 113 -3.73 1.86 18.87
CA TRP A 113 -3.28 0.48 18.98
C TRP A 113 -4.44 -0.51 18.78
N SER A 114 -5.58 -0.25 19.43
CA SER A 114 -6.79 -1.07 19.28
C SER A 114 -7.31 -1.08 17.85
N ARG A 115 -7.29 0.08 17.16
CA ARG A 115 -7.65 0.17 15.74
C ARG A 115 -6.69 -0.62 14.85
N ALA A 116 -5.39 -0.55 15.13
CA ALA A 116 -4.38 -1.32 14.42
C ALA A 116 -4.59 -2.83 14.60
N GLU A 117 -4.88 -3.28 15.82
CA GLU A 117 -5.16 -4.69 16.09
C GLU A 117 -6.36 -5.19 15.29
N ILE A 118 -7.48 -4.46 15.30
CA ILE A 118 -8.67 -4.81 14.52
C ILE A 118 -8.34 -4.90 13.04
N TRP A 119 -7.59 -3.93 12.51
CA TRP A 119 -7.18 -3.91 11.11
C TRP A 119 -6.28 -5.11 10.75
N VAL A 120 -5.28 -5.42 11.58
CA VAL A 120 -4.37 -6.56 11.38
C VAL A 120 -5.15 -7.87 11.43
N ARG A 121 -6.00 -8.07 12.44
CA ARG A 121 -6.79 -9.30 12.60
C ARG A 121 -7.72 -9.55 11.41
N ARG A 122 -8.31 -8.48 10.85
CA ARG A 122 -9.22 -8.58 9.69
C ARG A 122 -8.49 -8.96 8.40
N HIS A 123 -7.30 -8.40 8.16
CA HIS A 123 -6.58 -8.56 6.88
C HIS A 123 -5.49 -9.65 6.93
N TYR A 124 -5.00 -9.96 8.12
CA TYR A 124 -3.91 -10.91 8.38
C TYR A 124 -4.26 -11.79 9.59
N PRO A 125 -5.29 -12.65 9.48
CA PRO A 125 -5.80 -13.44 10.61
C PRO A 125 -4.77 -14.44 11.18
N CYS A 126 -3.72 -14.78 10.42
CA CYS A 126 -2.60 -15.62 10.86
C CYS A 126 -1.53 -14.87 11.66
N ALA A 127 -1.64 -13.55 11.81
CA ALA A 127 -0.69 -12.76 12.58
C ALA A 127 -0.70 -13.20 14.05
N LEU A 128 0.45 -13.54 14.60
CA LEU A 128 0.63 -13.84 16.02
C LEU A 128 0.70 -12.53 16.82
N THR A 129 1.53 -11.60 16.34
CA THR A 129 1.75 -10.27 16.93
C THR A 129 1.85 -9.22 15.83
N PHE A 130 1.78 -7.94 16.20
CA PHE A 130 2.00 -6.83 15.28
C PHE A 130 2.81 -5.70 15.93
N SER A 131 3.37 -4.81 15.12
CA SER A 131 4.00 -3.57 15.56
C SER A 131 3.67 -2.43 14.59
N LEU A 132 3.60 -1.21 15.13
CA LEU A 132 3.43 0.04 14.37
C LEU A 132 4.74 0.81 14.16
N ASP A 133 5.86 0.34 14.74
CA ASP A 133 7.16 1.02 14.65
C ASP A 133 8.33 0.14 14.20
N ALA A 134 8.12 -1.17 14.08
CA ALA A 134 9.20 -2.09 13.73
C ALA A 134 9.75 -1.73 12.35
N VAL A 135 11.06 -1.96 12.21
CA VAL A 135 11.79 -1.74 10.96
C VAL A 135 12.04 -3.10 10.31
N VAL A 136 11.45 -3.33 9.14
CA VAL A 136 11.59 -4.58 8.38
C VAL A 136 12.30 -4.24 7.06
N LYS A 137 13.47 -4.86 6.82
CA LYS A 137 14.33 -4.56 5.66
C LYS A 137 14.63 -3.06 5.48
N GLY A 138 14.85 -2.34 6.58
CA GLY A 138 15.13 -0.90 6.55
C GLY A 138 13.89 0.00 6.47
N GLU A 139 12.70 -0.57 6.34
CA GLU A 139 11.44 0.16 6.22
C GLU A 139 10.66 0.13 7.53
N ARG A 140 10.26 1.30 8.01
CA ARG A 140 9.37 1.43 9.18
C ARG A 140 7.92 1.38 8.73
N GLY A 141 7.03 0.84 9.56
CA GLY A 141 5.59 0.96 9.34
C GLY A 141 4.78 -0.04 10.15
N ILE A 142 3.63 -0.44 9.62
CA ILE A 142 2.83 -1.52 10.22
C ILE A 142 3.42 -2.86 9.79
N SER A 143 3.71 -3.72 10.75
CA SER A 143 4.24 -5.07 10.52
C SER A 143 3.48 -6.10 11.36
N ALA A 144 3.49 -7.35 10.92
CA ALA A 144 2.98 -8.48 11.69
C ALA A 144 3.96 -9.64 11.68
N THR A 145 4.02 -10.36 12.80
CA THR A 145 4.76 -11.62 12.90
C THR A 145 3.79 -12.76 12.66
N CYS A 146 4.15 -13.69 11.78
CA CYS A 146 3.34 -14.85 11.45
C CYS A 146 4.14 -16.13 11.71
N ALA A 147 3.42 -17.21 12.01
CA ALA A 147 4.00 -18.55 12.08
C ALA A 147 4.46 -19.02 10.68
N PRO A 148 5.46 -19.92 10.60
CA PRO A 148 5.79 -20.61 9.35
C PRO A 148 4.58 -21.31 8.76
N PHE A 149 4.61 -21.60 7.45
CA PHE A 149 3.60 -22.46 6.85
C PHE A 149 3.62 -23.86 7.47
N PRO A 150 2.52 -24.63 7.40
CA PRO A 150 2.44 -25.98 7.97
C PRO A 150 3.51 -26.95 7.46
N ASP A 151 4.07 -26.70 6.28
CA ASP A 151 5.16 -27.47 5.67
C ASP A 151 6.56 -27.00 6.13
N GLY A 152 6.64 -26.06 7.06
CA GLY A 152 7.87 -25.45 7.56
C GLY A 152 8.49 -24.43 6.60
N SER A 153 7.88 -24.18 5.44
CA SER A 153 8.37 -23.14 4.54
C SER A 153 8.11 -21.75 5.11
N ILE A 154 9.07 -20.86 4.93
CA ILE A 154 8.94 -19.45 5.24
C ILE A 154 8.48 -18.77 3.95
N PRO A 155 7.41 -17.97 3.97
CA PRO A 155 7.00 -17.26 2.77
C PRO A 155 8.15 -16.40 2.26
N SER A 156 8.51 -16.60 0.99
CA SER A 156 9.52 -15.82 0.28
C SER A 156 9.04 -14.40 -0.06
N TYR A 157 8.19 -13.80 0.78
CA TYR A 157 7.60 -12.50 0.47
C TYR A 157 8.67 -11.40 0.46
N VAL A 158 8.63 -10.61 -0.60
CA VAL A 158 9.23 -9.28 -0.65
C VAL A 158 8.73 -8.50 0.57
N GLY A 159 9.64 -8.13 1.48
CA GLY A 159 9.28 -7.37 2.70
C GLY A 159 9.11 -8.18 4.00
N ALA A 160 9.56 -9.44 4.09
CA ALA A 160 9.62 -10.17 5.37
C ALA A 160 11.06 -10.44 5.85
N THR A 161 11.30 -10.38 7.17
CA THR A 161 12.56 -10.78 7.83
C THR A 161 12.31 -11.90 8.84
N PRO A 162 13.20 -12.91 8.95
CA PRO A 162 13.10 -13.92 10.00
C PRO A 162 13.12 -13.28 11.39
N GLU A 163 12.28 -13.74 12.31
CA GLU A 163 12.23 -13.27 13.69
C GLU A 163 11.80 -14.40 14.63
N GLY A 164 12.72 -14.87 15.49
CA GLY A 164 12.50 -16.05 16.34
C GLY A 164 12.19 -17.29 15.49
N ASP A 165 11.14 -18.02 15.87
CA ASP A 165 10.63 -19.20 15.14
C ASP A 165 9.66 -18.85 14.00
N GLY A 166 9.55 -17.57 13.62
CA GLY A 166 8.62 -17.08 12.59
C GLY A 166 9.24 -16.02 11.68
N TYR A 167 8.37 -15.23 11.05
CA TYR A 167 8.78 -14.13 10.18
C TYR A 167 7.95 -12.88 10.46
N ARG A 168 8.62 -11.73 10.49
CA ARG A 168 7.96 -10.41 10.51
C ARG A 168 7.80 -9.91 9.09
N GLN A 169 6.56 -9.67 8.68
CA GLN A 169 6.19 -9.13 7.39
C GLN A 169 5.84 -7.65 7.51
N GLN A 170 6.35 -6.82 6.59
CA GLN A 170 5.89 -5.46 6.40
C GLN A 170 4.50 -5.47 5.76
N LEU A 171 3.51 -4.89 6.43
CA LEU A 171 2.12 -4.81 5.97
C LEU A 171 1.80 -3.47 5.31
N TRP A 172 2.45 -2.40 5.76
CA TRP A 172 2.34 -1.05 5.20
C TRP A 172 3.57 -0.23 5.59
N THR A 173 4.11 0.60 4.69
CA THR A 173 5.39 1.30 4.89
C THR A 173 5.20 2.81 5.05
N GLU A 174 5.91 3.41 6.00
CA GLU A 174 6.03 4.86 6.18
C GLU A 174 6.32 5.58 4.86
N GLY A 175 5.80 6.79 4.67
CA GLY A 175 6.00 7.55 3.44
C GLY A 175 5.26 7.01 2.21
N THR A 176 4.48 5.94 2.36
CA THR A 176 3.40 5.63 1.43
C THR A 176 2.31 6.69 1.59
N ASP A 177 1.83 7.25 0.49
CA ASP A 177 0.74 8.23 0.53
C ASP A 177 -0.63 7.56 0.73
N LEU A 178 -1.70 8.37 0.83
CA LEU A 178 -3.07 7.89 0.99
C LEU A 178 -3.60 7.05 -0.19
N ASN A 179 -2.89 7.06 -1.33
CA ASN A 179 -3.21 6.28 -2.52
C ASN A 179 -2.41 4.97 -2.62
N GLY A 180 -1.52 4.69 -1.65
CA GLY A 180 -0.65 3.52 -1.71
C GLY A 180 0.64 3.77 -2.51
N HIS A 181 0.96 5.03 -2.85
CA HIS A 181 2.17 5.35 -3.60
C HIS A 181 3.34 5.65 -2.68
N ILE A 182 4.46 5.01 -2.97
CA ILE A 182 5.76 5.38 -2.40
C ILE A 182 6.37 6.46 -3.30
N SER A 183 6.93 7.52 -2.71
CA SER A 183 7.53 8.60 -3.51
C SER A 183 8.61 8.06 -4.46
N HIS A 184 8.75 8.65 -5.64
CA HIS A 184 9.70 8.18 -6.66
C HIS A 184 11.17 8.22 -6.17
N GLU A 185 11.50 9.18 -5.31
CA GLU A 185 12.80 9.25 -4.64
C GLU A 185 13.02 8.07 -3.69
N ARG A 186 11.99 7.71 -2.91
CA ARG A 186 12.03 6.56 -2.00
C ARG A 186 12.04 5.23 -2.74
N ALA A 187 11.26 5.09 -3.81
CA ALA A 187 11.29 3.92 -4.69
C ALA A 187 12.68 3.67 -5.28
N ARG A 188 13.40 4.74 -5.67
CA ARG A 188 14.80 4.66 -6.12
C ARG A 188 15.75 4.22 -5.02
N THR A 189 15.56 4.69 -3.79
CA THR A 189 16.37 4.28 -2.63
C THR A 189 16.14 2.81 -2.27
N MET A 190 14.89 2.35 -2.28
CA MET A 190 14.53 0.94 -2.05
C MET A 190 15.14 0.01 -3.11
N TYR A 191 15.11 0.42 -4.39
CA TYR A 191 15.70 -0.36 -5.48
C TYR A 191 17.23 -0.50 -5.31
N ARG A 192 17.93 0.58 -4.96
CA ARG A 192 19.38 0.53 -4.68
C ARG A 192 19.72 -0.36 -3.49
N GLN A 193 18.96 -0.25 -2.39
CA GLN A 193 19.15 -1.11 -1.22
C GLN A 193 18.88 -2.58 -1.54
N GLY A 194 17.92 -2.88 -2.42
CA GLY A 194 17.67 -4.23 -2.94
C GLY A 194 18.83 -4.79 -3.77
N GLU A 195 19.44 -3.98 -4.63
CA GLU A 195 20.62 -4.36 -5.42
C GLU A 195 21.89 -4.55 -4.57
N GLU A 196 22.07 -3.74 -3.52
CA GLU A 196 23.19 -3.86 -2.58
C GLU A 196 23.06 -5.11 -1.71
N ASN A 197 21.86 -5.40 -1.19
CA ASN A 197 21.59 -6.62 -0.43
C ASN A 197 21.62 -7.89 -1.30
N GLY A 198 21.30 -7.79 -2.59
CA GLY A 198 21.38 -8.89 -3.56
C GLY A 198 22.81 -9.20 -4.05
N ARG A 199 23.76 -8.29 -3.85
CA ARG A 199 25.20 -8.50 -4.13
C ARG A 199 25.99 -9.05 -2.95
N ALA A 200 25.38 -9.11 -1.77
CA ALA A 200 26.00 -9.62 -0.54
C ALA A 200 25.68 -11.11 -0.26
N ASN A 201 24.99 -11.80 -1.17
CA ASN A 201 24.77 -13.25 -1.15
C ASN A 201 25.61 -13.96 -2.21
#